data_AF-A0A6V7GZS9-F1
#
_entry.id   AF-A0A6V7GZS9-F1
#
_cell.length_a   1.000
_cell.length_b   1.000
_cell.length_c   1.000
_cell.angle_alpha   90.00
_cell.angle_beta   90.00
_cell.angle_gamma   90.00
#
_symmetry.space_group_name_H-M   'P 1'
#
loop_
_entity.id
_entity.type
_entity.pdbx_description
1 polymer ?
#
loop_
_entity_poly.entity_id
_entity_poly.type
_entity_poly.pdbx_seq_one_letter_code
_entity_poly.pdbx_strand_id
1 'polypeptide(L)'
;MTSSGIPGVTVDAISYVQKALLPEQTNPEAAATFARMIESSLKSWFTQFNFFLHNLAQLRFSGDHNDGALLSFIPRTYTMQQEGQLTSVQVHGYQKRYDPEKYYMYILRIQRKGHADPTYLFRSYKEFCEFYQKLCIHFPLAKLASLPSGISVGRSNIKQVADKRRADIEKFLVSLFKMAPEISQSDLVYTFFHPLLRDQQNADIHLRKVKVGNWWAEKPVRDNVQSGQIKMSLHYTRGAFYVMVYHARGLPKVANCQEPNTYVKVYLKPDPTKKTKRKTKVVKKNCHPSFMEMLEYRMSLDVIKERTLEATIWNHDTLQENEFLGGIRLPLERLDLTTEIIEWFSLGSIR
;
A
#
# COMPACT_ATOMS: atom_id res chain seq x y z
N MET A 1 15.38 -30.76 -36.50
CA MET A 1 14.65 -29.50 -36.22
C MET A 1 15.06 -28.39 -37.20
N THR A 2 16.34 -28.13 -37.44
CA THR A 2 16.81 -27.13 -38.43
C THR A 2 16.59 -27.53 -39.89
N SER A 3 16.63 -28.83 -40.20
CA SER A 3 16.33 -29.38 -41.53
C SER A 3 14.82 -29.58 -41.78
N SER A 4 13.96 -29.16 -40.84
CA SER A 4 12.53 -29.43 -40.86
C SER A 4 11.70 -28.39 -41.63
N GLY A 5 12.35 -27.36 -42.21
CA GLY A 5 11.69 -26.36 -43.07
C GLY A 5 10.73 -25.40 -42.34
N ILE A 6 10.73 -25.37 -41.00
CA ILE A 6 9.85 -24.52 -40.21
C ILE A 6 10.36 -23.07 -40.24
N PRO A 7 9.56 -22.10 -40.74
CA PRO A 7 9.97 -20.69 -40.77
C PRO A 7 10.29 -20.18 -39.37
N GLY A 8 11.48 -19.58 -39.19
CA GLY A 8 11.93 -19.01 -37.92
C GLY A 8 12.70 -19.96 -36.99
N VAL A 9 12.80 -21.26 -37.31
CA VAL A 9 13.62 -22.21 -36.54
C VAL A 9 15.05 -22.21 -37.10
N THR A 10 15.84 -21.22 -36.69
CA THR A 10 17.26 -21.12 -37.04
C THR A 10 18.12 -21.98 -36.11
N VAL A 11 19.36 -22.26 -36.53
CA VAL A 11 20.36 -22.98 -35.70
C VAL A 11 20.58 -22.24 -34.37
N ASP A 12 20.53 -20.91 -34.39
CA ASP A 12 20.66 -20.07 -33.20
C ASP A 12 19.48 -20.22 -32.25
N ALA A 13 18.25 -20.32 -32.76
CA ALA A 13 17.06 -20.56 -31.95
C ALA A 13 17.12 -21.91 -31.24
N ILE A 14 17.59 -22.96 -31.92
CA ILE A 14 17.79 -24.28 -31.31
C ILE A 14 18.89 -24.23 -30.25
N SER A 15 20.02 -23.58 -30.57
CA SER A 15 21.13 -23.42 -29.64
C SER A 15 20.74 -22.64 -28.39
N TYR A 16 19.89 -21.62 -28.54
CA TYR A 16 19.31 -20.87 -27.45
C TYR A 16 18.42 -21.74 -26.56
N VAL A 17 17.49 -22.50 -27.16
CA VAL A 17 16.60 -23.40 -26.42
C VAL A 17 17.39 -24.47 -25.68
N GLN A 18 18.38 -25.09 -26.33
CA GLN A 18 19.23 -26.10 -25.69
C GLN A 18 20.02 -25.53 -24.51
N LYS A 19 20.55 -24.31 -24.63
CA LYS A 19 21.23 -23.62 -23.52
C LYS A 19 20.27 -23.20 -22.41
N ALA A 20 19.04 -22.81 -22.75
CA ALA A 20 18.02 -22.38 -21.79
C ALA A 20 17.42 -23.55 -20.99
N LEU A 21 17.35 -24.75 -21.58
CA LEU A 21 16.81 -25.95 -20.95
C LEU A 21 17.78 -26.63 -19.97
N LEU A 22 19.06 -26.24 -19.97
CA LEU A 22 20.10 -26.76 -19.07
C LEU A 22 20.08 -28.30 -18.91
N PRO A 23 20.01 -29.08 -20.01
CA PRO A 23 19.73 -30.52 -19.96
C PRO A 23 20.80 -31.35 -19.22
N GLU A 24 22.02 -30.82 -19.12
CA GLU A 24 23.17 -31.47 -18.45
C GLU A 24 23.29 -31.12 -16.96
N GLN A 25 22.37 -30.31 -16.40
CA GLN A 25 22.43 -29.88 -15.00
C GLN A 25 21.42 -30.64 -14.14
N THR A 26 21.77 -30.89 -12.89
CA THR A 26 20.81 -31.43 -11.92
C THR A 26 19.76 -30.37 -11.57
N ASN A 27 18.55 -30.78 -11.19
CA ASN A 27 17.46 -29.87 -10.77
C ASN A 27 17.90 -28.75 -9.78
N PRO A 28 18.69 -29.03 -8.71
CA PRO A 28 19.14 -27.96 -7.81
C PRO A 28 20.13 -26.98 -8.46
N GLU A 29 21.00 -27.44 -9.37
CA GLU A 29 21.95 -26.58 -10.08
C GLU A 29 21.25 -25.70 -11.12
N ALA A 30 20.29 -26.28 -11.87
CA ALA A 30 19.45 -25.54 -12.79
C ALA A 30 18.63 -24.45 -12.07
N ALA A 31 18.07 -24.78 -10.89
CA ALA A 31 17.36 -23.82 -10.05
C ALA A 31 18.27 -22.68 -9.55
N ALA A 32 19.51 -22.98 -9.15
CA ALA A 32 20.48 -21.97 -8.74
C ALA A 32 20.91 -21.06 -9.90
N THR A 33 21.07 -21.62 -11.10
CA THR A 33 21.40 -20.87 -12.32
C THR A 33 20.23 -19.97 -12.74
N PHE A 34 19.00 -20.47 -12.65
CA PHE A 34 17.79 -19.68 -12.89
C PHE A 34 17.62 -18.55 -11.87
N ALA A 35 17.87 -18.81 -10.58
CA ALA A 35 17.85 -17.78 -9.54
C ALA A 35 18.89 -16.68 -9.81
N ARG A 36 20.09 -17.03 -10.26
CA ARG A 36 21.13 -16.07 -10.68
C ARG A 36 20.73 -15.28 -11.93
N MET A 37 20.04 -15.90 -12.90
CA MET A 37 19.51 -15.18 -14.07
C MET A 37 18.40 -14.20 -13.70
N ILE A 38 17.54 -14.54 -12.74
CA ILE A 38 16.55 -13.60 -12.18
C ILE A 38 17.26 -12.45 -11.49
N GLU A 39 18.26 -12.73 -10.65
CA GLU A 39 18.99 -11.70 -9.92
C GLU A 39 19.77 -10.76 -10.86
N SER A 40 20.42 -11.30 -11.90
CA SER A 40 21.12 -10.50 -12.91
C SER A 40 20.14 -9.71 -13.78
N SER A 41 18.99 -10.28 -14.11
CA SER A 41 17.92 -9.59 -14.82
C SER A 41 17.34 -8.46 -13.97
N LEU A 42 17.15 -8.63 -12.66
CA LEU A 42 16.66 -7.58 -11.76
C LEU A 42 17.66 -6.43 -11.56
N LYS A 43 18.96 -6.71 -11.71
CA LYS A 43 20.05 -5.73 -11.65
C LYS A 43 20.31 -5.01 -12.99
N SER A 44 19.84 -5.57 -14.10
CA SER A 44 20.04 -4.98 -15.43
C SER A 44 19.14 -3.76 -15.63
N TRP A 45 19.74 -2.63 -16.04
CA TRP A 45 19.04 -1.39 -16.39
C TRP A 45 17.94 -1.65 -17.44
N PHE A 46 18.21 -2.55 -18.39
CA PHE A 46 17.34 -2.78 -19.55
C PHE A 46 16.00 -3.42 -19.20
N THR A 47 15.92 -4.32 -18.20
CA THR A 47 14.66 -4.95 -17.78
C THR A 47 13.77 -3.99 -17.00
N GLN A 48 14.35 -3.16 -16.14
CA GLN A 48 13.62 -2.11 -15.42
C GLN A 48 13.03 -1.09 -16.41
N PHE A 49 13.78 -0.76 -17.46
CA PHE A 49 13.31 0.09 -18.55
C PHE A 49 12.23 -0.58 -19.39
N ASN A 50 12.33 -1.88 -19.67
CA ASN A 50 11.32 -2.63 -20.44
C ASN A 50 10.01 -2.80 -19.67
N PHE A 51 10.06 -3.10 -18.37
CA PHE A 51 8.87 -3.10 -17.50
C PHE A 51 8.26 -1.71 -17.31
N PHE A 52 9.11 -0.68 -17.30
CA PHE A 52 8.67 0.72 -17.29
C PHE A 52 7.92 1.06 -18.57
N LEU A 53 8.49 0.76 -19.75
CA LEU A 53 7.85 0.95 -21.06
C LEU A 53 6.57 0.14 -21.21
N HIS A 54 6.52 -1.09 -20.71
CA HIS A 54 5.30 -1.92 -20.75
C HIS A 54 4.18 -1.36 -19.86
N ASN A 55 4.49 -0.85 -18.65
CA ASN A 55 3.51 -0.13 -17.82
C ASN A 55 3.09 1.20 -18.47
N LEU A 56 4.03 1.91 -19.09
CA LEU A 56 3.78 3.16 -19.82
C LEU A 56 2.84 2.94 -21.02
N ALA A 57 3.06 1.86 -21.77
CA ALA A 57 2.23 1.49 -22.91
C ALA A 57 0.84 1.03 -22.45
N GLN A 58 0.73 0.25 -21.37
CA GLN A 58 -0.57 -0.16 -20.81
C GLN A 58 -1.41 1.04 -20.35
N LEU A 59 -0.79 2.09 -19.80
CA LEU A 59 -1.47 3.34 -19.43
C LEU A 59 -1.87 4.20 -20.64
N ARG A 60 -1.13 4.12 -21.75
CA ARG A 60 -1.46 4.87 -22.98
C ARG A 60 -2.65 4.26 -23.75
N PHE A 61 -2.93 2.98 -23.55
CA PHE A 61 -3.99 2.23 -24.25
C PHE A 61 -5.14 1.75 -23.37
N SER A 62 -5.04 1.86 -22.05
CA SER A 62 -6.18 1.70 -21.14
C SER A 62 -6.86 3.05 -21.01
N GLY A 63 -7.90 3.27 -21.81
CA GLY A 63 -8.68 4.50 -21.78
C GLY A 63 -9.14 4.82 -20.37
N ASP A 64 -8.93 6.06 -19.94
CA ASP A 64 -9.55 6.55 -18.71
C ASP A 64 -10.10 7.96 -18.94
N HIS A 65 -11.39 8.08 -18.67
CA HIS A 65 -12.11 9.33 -18.61
C HIS A 65 -11.61 10.13 -17.41
N ASN A 66 -10.59 10.96 -17.61
CA ASN A 66 -10.26 12.00 -16.65
C ASN A 66 -10.19 13.34 -17.39
N ASP A 67 -11.29 14.09 -17.32
CA ASP A 67 -11.42 15.45 -17.84
C ASP A 67 -10.28 16.34 -17.29
N GLY A 68 -9.26 16.61 -18.11
CA GLY A 68 -8.30 17.70 -17.92
C GLY A 68 -7.34 17.66 -16.72
N ALA A 69 -7.43 16.69 -15.79
CA ALA A 69 -6.59 16.66 -14.59
C ALA A 69 -5.19 16.03 -14.83
N LEU A 70 -4.13 16.73 -14.41
CA LEU A 70 -2.74 16.28 -14.59
C LEU A 70 -2.31 15.16 -13.61
N LEU A 71 -2.88 15.14 -12.40
CA LEU A 71 -2.58 14.19 -11.33
C LEU A 71 -3.88 13.64 -10.74
N SER A 72 -3.95 12.33 -10.48
CA SER A 72 -5.15 11.60 -10.04
C SER A 72 -5.71 12.09 -8.70
N PHE A 73 -4.86 12.70 -7.87
CA PHE A 73 -5.20 13.16 -6.53
C PHE A 73 -5.42 14.69 -6.46
N ILE A 74 -5.34 15.41 -7.57
CA ILE A 74 -5.56 16.86 -7.64
C ILE A 74 -6.53 17.18 -8.78
N PRO A 75 -7.72 17.72 -8.49
CA PRO A 75 -8.78 17.87 -9.50
C PRO A 75 -8.53 19.03 -10.48
N ARG A 76 -7.58 19.92 -10.19
CA ARG A 76 -7.29 21.12 -10.98
C ARG A 76 -5.79 21.24 -11.26
N THR A 77 -5.48 21.87 -12.38
CA THR A 77 -4.11 22.26 -12.74
C THR A 77 -3.79 23.61 -12.13
N TYR A 78 -2.60 23.72 -11.55
CA TYR A 78 -2.07 24.95 -10.95
C TYR A 78 -0.78 25.36 -11.65
N THR A 79 -0.59 26.67 -11.79
CA THR A 79 0.53 27.25 -12.55
C THR A 79 1.39 28.17 -11.69
N MET A 80 2.61 28.45 -12.17
CA MET A 80 3.53 29.39 -11.51
C MET A 80 2.93 30.77 -11.27
N GLN A 81 2.08 31.24 -12.18
CA GLN A 81 1.47 32.58 -12.10
C GLN A 81 0.47 32.67 -10.94
N GLN A 82 -0.23 31.58 -10.65
CA GLN A 82 -1.23 31.52 -9.58
C GLN A 82 -0.59 31.29 -8.21
N GLU A 83 0.43 30.44 -8.16
CA GLU A 83 1.02 30.01 -6.89
C GLU A 83 2.24 30.82 -6.46
N GLY A 84 2.90 31.52 -7.38
CA GLY A 84 4.19 32.18 -7.14
C GLY A 84 5.38 31.22 -7.25
N GLN A 85 6.53 31.76 -7.66
CA GLN A 85 7.69 30.97 -8.04
C GLN A 85 8.26 30.11 -6.90
N LEU A 86 8.42 28.80 -7.10
CA LEU A 86 9.11 27.90 -6.18
C LEU A 86 10.60 28.25 -6.12
N THR A 87 11.10 28.63 -4.94
CA THR A 87 12.52 28.96 -4.72
C THR A 87 13.28 27.83 -4.04
N SER A 88 12.62 27.06 -3.17
CA SER A 88 13.23 25.91 -2.50
C SER A 88 12.20 24.83 -2.21
N VAL A 89 12.55 23.59 -2.49
CA VAL A 89 11.75 22.40 -2.15
C VAL A 89 12.67 21.39 -1.50
N GLN A 90 12.37 21.02 -0.26
CA GLN A 90 13.20 20.12 0.54
C GLN A 90 12.34 19.05 1.22
N VAL A 91 12.89 17.85 1.39
CA VAL A 91 12.23 16.81 2.18
C VAL A 91 12.53 17.05 3.65
N HIS A 92 11.56 17.62 4.39
CA HIS A 92 11.70 17.86 5.82
C HIS A 92 11.78 16.54 6.61
N GLY A 93 11.01 15.53 6.20
CA GLY A 93 10.99 14.24 6.88
C GLY A 93 9.87 13.34 6.39
N TYR A 94 9.46 12.41 7.25
CA TYR A 94 8.25 11.62 7.03
C TYR A 94 7.52 11.39 8.35
N GLN A 95 6.22 11.20 8.24
CA GLN A 95 5.33 10.94 9.34
C GLN A 95 4.67 9.57 9.15
N LYS A 96 4.72 8.77 10.20
CA LYS A 96 3.97 7.52 10.24
C LYS A 96 2.52 7.83 10.59
N ARG A 97 1.60 7.52 9.67
CA ARG A 97 0.17 7.67 9.87
C ARG A 97 -0.51 6.32 9.96
N TYR A 98 -1.71 6.32 10.51
CA TYR A 98 -2.54 5.14 10.69
C TYR A 98 -3.94 5.48 10.20
N ASP A 99 -4.33 4.85 9.10
CA ASP A 99 -5.67 4.91 8.57
C ASP A 99 -5.78 4.00 7.33
N PRO A 100 -6.47 2.86 7.42
CA PRO A 100 -6.64 2.02 8.61
C PRO A 100 -5.42 1.10 8.86
N GLU A 101 -4.49 1.10 7.91
CA GLU A 101 -3.18 0.50 8.03
C GLU A 101 -2.15 1.56 8.35
N LYS A 102 -0.98 1.10 8.80
CA LYS A 102 0.18 1.97 8.92
C LYS A 102 0.60 2.38 7.52
N TYR A 103 0.74 3.68 7.26
CA TYR A 103 1.40 4.22 6.06
C TYR A 103 2.35 5.36 6.43
N TYR A 104 3.15 5.80 5.46
CA TYR A 104 4.09 6.91 5.62
C TYR A 104 3.76 8.03 4.64
N MET A 105 3.64 9.24 5.16
CA MET A 105 3.57 10.48 4.38
C MET A 105 4.90 11.20 4.50
N TYR A 106 5.43 11.70 3.39
CA TYR A 106 6.64 12.50 3.35
C TYR A 106 6.25 13.97 3.46
N ILE A 107 6.99 14.68 4.29
CA ILE A 107 6.79 16.09 4.59
C ILE A 107 7.75 16.88 3.72
N LEU A 108 7.20 17.76 2.91
CA LEU A 108 7.92 18.66 2.04
C LEU A 108 7.90 20.06 2.65
N ARG A 109 9.06 20.71 2.71
CA ARG A 109 9.19 22.13 3.05
C ARG A 109 9.34 22.91 1.74
N ILE A 110 8.42 23.84 1.51
CA ILE A 110 8.31 24.62 0.28
C ILE A 110 8.52 26.09 0.60
N GLN A 111 9.47 26.73 -0.08
CA GLN A 111 9.64 28.17 -0.09
C GLN A 111 9.21 28.72 -1.45
N ARG A 112 8.36 29.76 -1.42
CA ARG A 112 7.93 30.50 -2.61
C ARG A 112 8.48 31.92 -2.58
N LYS A 113 8.73 32.49 -3.76
CA LYS A 113 9.18 33.87 -3.90
C LYS A 113 8.12 34.83 -3.36
N GLY A 114 8.52 35.75 -2.49
CA GLY A 114 7.62 36.74 -1.89
C GLY A 114 6.91 36.28 -0.62
N HIS A 115 7.03 35.01 -0.22
CA HIS A 115 6.53 34.53 1.07
C HIS A 115 7.70 34.39 2.05
N ALA A 116 7.58 34.99 3.24
CA ALA A 116 8.59 34.89 4.29
C ALA A 116 8.64 33.48 4.88
N ASP A 117 7.46 32.91 5.18
CA ASP A 117 7.36 31.62 5.84
C ASP A 117 7.28 30.44 4.86
N PRO A 118 7.98 29.33 5.15
CA PRO A 118 7.87 28.11 4.36
C PRO A 118 6.51 27.43 4.59
N THR A 119 5.95 26.83 3.54
CA THR A 119 4.76 25.97 3.62
C THR A 119 5.17 24.51 3.73
N TYR A 120 4.41 23.71 4.48
CA TYR A 120 4.65 22.27 4.61
C TYR A 120 3.56 21.46 3.92
N LEU A 121 3.95 20.50 3.07
CA LEU A 121 3.04 19.65 2.32
C LEU A 121 3.26 18.18 2.66
N PHE A 122 2.20 17.38 2.61
CA PHE A 122 2.24 15.95 2.86
C PHE A 122 1.91 15.19 1.58
N ARG A 123 2.81 14.29 1.18
CA ARG A 123 2.64 13.44 -0.01
C ARG A 123 2.98 11.99 0.29
N SER A 124 2.24 11.05 -0.26
CA SER A 124 2.53 9.62 -0.17
C SER A 124 3.58 9.21 -1.21
N TYR A 125 4.25 8.07 -1.02
CA TYR A 125 5.19 7.57 -2.04
C TYR A 125 4.50 7.27 -3.38
N LYS A 126 3.23 6.82 -3.35
CA LYS A 126 2.45 6.53 -4.56
C LYS A 126 2.25 7.80 -5.40
N GLU A 127 1.97 8.92 -4.74
CA GLU A 127 1.80 10.23 -5.40
C GLU A 127 3.12 10.71 -6.03
N PHE A 128 4.27 10.47 -5.38
CA PHE A 128 5.59 10.75 -6.00
C PHE A 128 5.85 9.87 -7.22
N CYS A 129 5.49 8.59 -7.17
CA CYS A 129 5.64 7.69 -8.32
C CYS A 129 4.77 8.14 -9.49
N GLU A 130 3.51 8.50 -9.25
CA GLU A 130 2.63 9.03 -10.28
C GLU A 130 3.21 10.32 -10.90
N PHE A 131 3.64 11.26 -10.06
CA PHE A 131 4.24 12.50 -10.50
C PHE A 131 5.49 12.28 -11.35
N TYR A 132 6.39 11.39 -10.92
CA TYR A 132 7.57 11.00 -11.69
C TYR A 132 7.20 10.37 -13.04
N GLN A 133 6.23 9.45 -13.05
CA GLN A 133 5.76 8.82 -14.27
C GLN A 133 5.20 9.85 -15.25
N LYS A 134 4.35 10.77 -14.78
CA LYS A 134 3.81 11.87 -15.59
C LYS A 134 4.94 12.77 -16.12
N LEU A 135 5.92 13.12 -15.30
CA LEU A 135 7.09 13.89 -15.76
C LEU A 135 7.87 13.17 -16.86
N CYS A 136 8.11 11.87 -16.75
CA CYS A 136 8.78 11.10 -17.80
C CYS A 136 7.95 11.00 -19.09
N ILE A 137 6.62 10.99 -19.00
CA ILE A 137 5.73 11.01 -20.19
C ILE A 137 5.79 12.36 -20.88
N HIS A 138 5.68 13.45 -20.11
CA HIS A 138 5.68 14.82 -20.64
C HIS A 138 7.08 15.26 -21.12
N PHE A 139 8.14 14.78 -20.48
CA PHE A 139 9.52 15.18 -20.74
C PHE A 139 10.43 13.94 -20.90
N PRO A 140 10.29 13.18 -22.00
CA PRO A 140 10.98 11.89 -22.17
C PRO A 140 12.50 12.00 -22.26
N LEU A 141 13.03 13.18 -22.59
CA LEU A 141 14.48 13.45 -22.66
C LEU A 141 15.07 13.92 -21.33
N ALA A 142 14.24 14.17 -20.30
CA ALA A 142 14.69 14.65 -19.01
C ALA A 142 15.37 13.52 -18.22
N LYS A 143 16.64 13.70 -17.87
CA LYS A 143 17.41 12.75 -17.05
C LYS A 143 17.16 12.99 -15.56
N LEU A 144 15.97 12.63 -15.10
CA LEU A 144 15.59 12.70 -13.69
C LEU A 144 16.15 11.51 -12.90
N ALA A 145 16.49 11.71 -11.63
CA ALA A 145 16.85 10.61 -10.76
C ALA A 145 15.63 9.71 -10.54
N SER A 146 15.82 8.41 -10.79
CA SER A 146 14.73 7.44 -10.78
C SER A 146 14.14 7.28 -9.39
N LEU A 147 12.81 7.40 -9.31
CA LEU A 147 12.06 6.89 -8.17
C LEU A 147 11.71 5.43 -8.48
N PRO A 148 12.25 4.46 -7.72
CA PRO A 148 11.93 3.06 -7.98
C PRO A 148 10.43 2.84 -7.83
N SER A 149 9.76 2.67 -8.96
CA SER A 149 8.37 2.19 -9.08
C SER A 149 8.28 0.67 -8.94
N GLY A 150 9.44 0.00 -8.81
CA GLY A 150 9.54 -1.44 -8.68
C GLY A 150 8.66 -1.94 -7.54
N ILE A 151 7.86 -2.95 -7.86
CA ILE A 151 7.18 -3.84 -6.92
C ILE A 151 8.12 -4.05 -5.74
N SER A 152 7.87 -3.35 -4.63
CA SER A 152 8.58 -3.66 -3.40
C SER A 152 8.02 -5.01 -2.99
N VAL A 153 8.71 -6.09 -3.34
CA VAL A 153 8.39 -7.44 -2.87
C VAL A 153 8.52 -7.38 -1.34
N GLY A 154 7.38 -7.27 -0.65
CA GLY A 154 7.32 -7.12 0.80
C GLY A 154 6.60 -5.85 1.28
N ARG A 155 6.55 -5.68 2.62
CA ARG A 155 5.73 -4.65 3.27
C ARG A 155 6.27 -3.23 2.97
N SER A 156 5.52 -2.46 2.18
CA SER A 156 5.83 -1.07 1.79
C SER A 156 5.85 -0.09 2.97
N ASN A 157 5.19 -0.42 4.09
CA ASN A 157 5.01 0.46 5.24
C ASN A 157 5.87 0.07 6.45
N ILE A 158 7.16 -0.21 6.22
CA ILE A 158 8.18 -0.39 7.28
C ILE A 158 9.12 0.82 7.34
N LYS A 159 9.71 1.08 8.52
CA LYS A 159 10.51 2.30 8.74
C LYS A 159 11.71 2.36 7.80
N GLN A 160 12.42 1.24 7.62
CA GLN A 160 13.57 1.14 6.72
C GLN A 160 13.22 1.51 5.26
N VAL A 161 12.05 1.08 4.77
CA VAL A 161 11.58 1.41 3.41
C VAL A 161 11.23 2.90 3.32
N ALA A 162 10.62 3.48 4.36
CA ALA A 162 10.36 4.92 4.41
C ALA A 162 11.65 5.75 4.44
N ASP A 163 12.66 5.33 5.21
CA ASP A 163 13.97 5.97 5.25
C ASP A 163 14.66 5.96 3.88
N LYS A 164 14.64 4.80 3.19
CA LYS A 164 15.19 4.66 1.84
C LYS A 164 14.45 5.56 0.84
N ARG A 165 13.12 5.48 0.81
CA ARG A 165 12.28 6.30 -0.07
C ARG A 165 12.45 7.80 0.18
N ARG A 166 12.68 8.23 1.43
CA ARG A 166 13.00 9.62 1.76
C ARG A 166 14.25 10.09 1.01
N ALA A 167 15.31 9.29 1.04
CA ALA A 167 16.56 9.61 0.35
C ALA A 167 16.39 9.59 -1.18
N ASP A 168 15.58 8.66 -1.70
CA ASP A 168 15.29 8.59 -3.13
C ASP A 168 14.46 9.81 -3.60
N ILE A 169 13.45 10.22 -2.82
CA ILE A 169 12.68 11.45 -3.05
C ILE A 169 13.60 12.68 -3.03
N GLU A 170 14.50 12.77 -2.06
CA GLU A 170 15.43 13.89 -1.95
C GLU A 170 16.33 14.00 -3.19
N LYS A 171 16.91 12.88 -3.65
CA LYS A 171 17.70 12.83 -4.89
C LYS A 171 16.86 13.22 -6.12
N PHE A 172 15.64 12.70 -6.21
CA PHE A 172 14.70 13.04 -7.26
C PHE A 172 14.41 14.55 -7.32
N LEU A 173 14.04 15.15 -6.20
CA LEU A 173 13.74 16.59 -6.13
C LEU A 173 14.95 17.45 -6.49
N VAL A 174 16.14 17.09 -5.98
CA VAL A 174 17.39 17.78 -6.35
C VAL A 174 17.64 17.68 -7.85
N SER A 175 17.38 16.53 -8.49
CA SER A 175 17.53 16.38 -9.94
C SER A 175 16.49 17.19 -10.72
N LEU A 176 15.23 17.21 -10.26
CA LEU A 176 14.13 17.93 -10.91
C LEU A 176 14.38 19.44 -10.95
N PHE A 177 14.74 20.04 -9.81
CA PHE A 177 14.98 21.48 -9.73
C PHE A 177 16.33 21.92 -10.33
N LYS A 178 17.17 20.98 -10.77
CA LYS A 178 18.34 21.26 -11.62
C LYS A 178 18.01 21.24 -13.12
N MET A 179 16.83 20.77 -13.52
CA MET A 179 16.41 20.76 -14.91
C MET A 179 16.04 22.18 -15.39
N ALA A 180 15.98 22.34 -16.71
CA ALA A 180 15.60 23.59 -17.35
C ALA A 180 14.23 24.09 -16.85
N PRO A 181 13.98 25.43 -16.83
CA PRO A 181 12.75 26.01 -16.29
C PRO A 181 11.46 25.46 -16.90
N GLU A 182 11.49 25.07 -18.18
CA GLU A 182 10.35 24.47 -18.89
C GLU A 182 9.88 23.17 -18.22
N ILE A 183 10.77 22.48 -17.51
CA ILE A 183 10.47 21.25 -16.76
C ILE A 183 10.26 21.58 -15.28
N SER A 184 11.23 22.24 -14.65
CA SER A 184 11.26 22.48 -13.20
C SER A 184 10.22 23.50 -12.74
N GLN A 185 9.67 24.29 -13.65
CA GLN A 185 8.61 25.26 -13.42
C GLN A 185 7.33 24.95 -14.22
N SER A 186 7.18 23.71 -14.70
CA SER A 186 5.99 23.28 -15.45
C SER A 186 4.73 23.22 -14.59
N ASP A 187 3.56 23.31 -15.22
CA ASP A 187 2.26 23.21 -14.53
C ASP A 187 2.09 21.89 -13.79
N LEU A 188 2.68 20.80 -14.27
CA LEU A 188 2.69 19.52 -13.57
C LEU A 188 3.42 19.60 -12.22
N VAL A 189 4.55 20.32 -12.18
CA VAL A 189 5.32 20.57 -10.95
C VAL A 189 4.51 21.43 -9.98
N TYR A 190 3.96 22.54 -10.45
CA TYR A 190 3.13 23.42 -9.62
C TYR A 190 1.88 22.73 -9.10
N THR A 191 1.22 21.93 -9.93
CA THR A 191 0.09 21.12 -9.51
C THR A 191 0.49 20.17 -8.37
N PHE A 192 1.62 19.46 -8.48
CA PHE A 192 2.09 18.56 -7.41
C PHE A 192 2.36 19.30 -6.07
N PHE A 193 2.95 20.49 -6.13
CA PHE A 193 3.30 21.33 -4.97
C PHE A 193 2.19 22.28 -4.52
N HIS A 194 0.99 22.17 -5.07
CA HIS A 194 -0.17 22.91 -4.60
C HIS A 194 -0.62 22.44 -3.20
N PRO A 195 -0.87 23.34 -2.23
CA PRO A 195 -1.41 22.95 -0.92
C PRO A 195 -2.77 22.25 -1.04
N LEU A 196 -2.88 21.06 -0.46
CA LEU A 196 -4.16 20.33 -0.36
C LEU A 196 -4.81 20.60 1.00
N LEU A 197 -6.12 20.35 1.09
CA LEU A 197 -6.88 20.51 2.33
C LEU A 197 -6.24 19.77 3.52
N ARG A 198 -5.74 18.54 3.27
CA ARG A 198 -5.02 17.73 4.27
C ARG A 198 -3.71 18.33 4.77
N ASP A 199 -3.10 19.24 4.01
CA ASP A 199 -1.86 19.92 4.37
C ASP A 199 -2.12 21.03 5.40
N GLN A 200 -3.34 21.57 5.42
CA GLN A 200 -3.79 22.59 6.38
C GLN A 200 -4.24 21.97 7.71
N GLN A 201 -4.92 20.81 7.71
CA GLN A 201 -5.35 20.18 8.97
C GLN A 201 -4.28 19.40 9.71
N ASN A 202 -3.28 18.85 9.01
CA ASN A 202 -2.26 18.01 9.63
C ASN A 202 -0.98 18.78 9.94
N ALA A 203 -1.09 20.05 10.33
CA ALA A 203 -0.03 21.04 10.38
C ALA A 203 1.11 20.75 11.38
N ASP A 204 0.95 19.81 12.32
CA ASP A 204 2.04 19.47 13.25
C ASP A 204 3.07 18.54 12.60
N ILE A 205 4.07 19.19 12.01
CA ILE A 205 5.23 18.58 11.35
C ILE A 205 6.17 17.86 12.32
N HIS A 206 6.11 18.16 13.63
CA HIS A 206 7.00 17.58 14.63
C HIS A 206 6.50 16.22 15.16
N LEU A 207 5.23 15.89 14.93
CA LEU A 207 4.68 14.59 15.32
C LEU A 207 5.26 13.46 14.47
N ARG A 208 6.02 12.57 15.10
CA ARG A 208 6.52 11.33 14.45
C ARG A 208 5.41 10.31 14.15
N LYS A 209 4.27 10.41 14.83
CA LYS A 209 3.11 9.51 14.66
C LYS A 209 1.82 10.31 14.79
N VAL A 210 0.94 10.22 13.79
CA VAL A 210 -0.39 10.84 13.83
C VAL A 210 -1.44 9.75 13.66
N LYS A 211 -2.44 9.76 14.55
CA LYS A 211 -3.73 9.12 14.28
C LYS A 211 -4.52 10.15 13.48
N VAL A 212 -4.78 9.88 12.21
CA VAL A 212 -5.61 10.78 11.41
C VAL A 212 -7.04 10.58 11.90
N GLY A 213 -7.61 11.59 12.55
CA GLY A 213 -9.04 11.61 12.85
C GLY A 213 -9.84 11.73 11.55
N ASN A 214 -10.98 11.05 11.48
CA ASN A 214 -11.92 10.86 10.38
C ASN A 214 -12.00 11.98 9.32
N TRP A 215 -11.04 12.03 8.39
CA TRP A 215 -11.00 13.02 7.30
C TRP A 215 -11.47 12.47 5.94
N TRP A 216 -11.96 11.22 5.91
CA TRP A 216 -12.49 10.50 4.73
C TRP A 216 -13.91 9.97 4.97
N ALA A 217 -14.60 10.49 6.00
CA ALA A 217 -16.02 10.23 6.24
C ALA A 217 -16.94 10.82 5.13
N GLU A 218 -16.38 11.48 4.11
CA GLU A 218 -17.11 12.03 2.95
C GLU A 218 -16.88 11.25 1.64
N LYS A 219 -16.36 10.01 1.68
CA LYS A 219 -16.74 9.08 0.60
C LYS A 219 -18.16 8.61 0.94
N PRO A 220 -19.14 8.70 0.02
CA PRO A 220 -20.49 8.25 0.31
C PRO A 220 -20.37 6.81 0.75
N VAL A 221 -20.66 6.58 2.03
CA VAL A 221 -20.84 5.25 2.58
C VAL A 221 -21.88 4.64 1.65
N ARG A 222 -21.55 3.54 0.98
CA ARG A 222 -22.59 2.71 0.38
C ARG A 222 -23.32 2.11 1.57
N ASP A 223 -24.27 2.87 2.11
CA ASP A 223 -24.98 2.65 3.38
C ASP A 223 -25.85 1.38 3.41
N ASN A 224 -25.66 0.45 2.48
CA ASN A 224 -26.46 -0.77 2.37
C ASN A 224 -25.68 -2.01 1.90
N VAL A 225 -24.34 -2.05 2.03
CA VAL A 225 -23.62 -3.32 1.80
C VAL A 225 -23.37 -4.00 3.15
N GLN A 226 -24.25 -4.94 3.53
CA GLN A 226 -23.98 -5.91 4.59
C GLN A 226 -22.59 -6.50 4.36
N SER A 227 -21.63 -6.19 5.24
CA SER A 227 -20.20 -6.51 5.05
C SER A 227 -19.86 -7.97 5.41
N GLY A 228 -20.82 -8.87 5.27
CA GLY A 228 -20.73 -10.27 5.68
C GLY A 228 -20.91 -10.49 7.19
N GLN A 229 -20.65 -11.72 7.63
CA GLN A 229 -20.72 -12.14 9.03
C GLN A 229 -19.49 -12.97 9.40
N ILE A 230 -19.12 -12.95 10.68
CA ILE A 230 -18.02 -13.76 11.24
C ILE A 230 -18.56 -14.65 12.36
N LYS A 231 -18.22 -15.94 12.34
CA LYS A 231 -18.51 -16.87 13.43
C LYS A 231 -17.31 -16.94 14.36
N MET A 232 -17.52 -16.66 15.64
CA MET A 232 -16.48 -16.75 16.66
C MET A 232 -17.00 -17.44 17.91
N SER A 233 -16.12 -18.09 18.67
CA SER A 233 -16.39 -18.40 20.07
C SER A 233 -15.52 -17.60 21.03
N LEU A 234 -16.10 -17.24 22.17
CA LEU A 234 -15.49 -16.47 23.24
C LEU A 234 -15.65 -17.27 24.53
N HIS A 235 -14.54 -17.59 25.19
CA HIS A 235 -14.58 -18.26 26.49
C HIS A 235 -13.37 -17.90 27.35
N TYR A 236 -13.57 -17.85 28.66
CA TYR A 236 -12.51 -17.67 29.64
C TYR A 236 -12.34 -18.95 30.45
N THR A 237 -11.16 -19.55 30.42
CA THR A 237 -10.86 -20.73 31.22
C THR A 237 -9.39 -20.77 31.62
N ARG A 238 -9.08 -21.37 32.77
CA ARG A 238 -7.71 -21.61 33.24
C ARG A 238 -6.80 -20.37 33.20
N GLY A 239 -7.33 -19.19 33.54
CA GLY A 239 -6.56 -17.94 33.58
C GLY A 239 -6.30 -17.28 32.23
N ALA A 240 -6.97 -17.73 31.16
CA ALA A 240 -6.82 -17.16 29.83
C ALA A 240 -8.18 -16.96 29.13
N PHE A 241 -8.25 -15.89 28.34
CA PHE A 241 -9.34 -15.62 27.43
C PHE A 241 -9.01 -16.14 26.04
N TYR A 242 -9.93 -16.91 25.48
CA TYR A 242 -9.80 -17.58 24.20
C TYR A 242 -10.83 -17.04 23.22
N VAL A 243 -10.35 -16.73 22.01
CA VAL A 243 -11.17 -16.29 20.89
C VAL A 243 -10.95 -17.28 19.75
N MET A 244 -11.89 -18.18 19.51
CA MET A 244 -11.86 -19.08 18.36
C MET A 244 -12.47 -18.38 17.17
N VAL A 245 -11.69 -18.18 16.11
CA VAL A 245 -12.18 -17.63 14.84
C VAL A 245 -12.51 -18.79 13.91
N TYR A 246 -13.80 -19.06 13.69
CA TYR A 246 -14.24 -20.20 12.87
C TYR A 246 -14.25 -19.84 11.38
N HIS A 247 -15.26 -19.10 10.95
CA HIS A 247 -15.56 -18.82 9.55
C HIS A 247 -15.98 -17.37 9.38
N ALA A 248 -15.87 -16.85 8.17
CA ALA A 248 -16.64 -15.69 7.75
C ALA A 248 -17.45 -16.03 6.49
N ARG A 249 -18.53 -15.29 6.26
CA ARG A 249 -19.39 -15.48 5.08
C ARG A 249 -19.89 -14.16 4.51
N GLY A 250 -20.15 -14.12 3.21
CA GLY A 250 -20.69 -12.93 2.54
C GLY A 250 -19.72 -11.75 2.51
N LEU A 251 -18.40 -12.00 2.46
CA LEU A 251 -17.42 -10.93 2.37
C LEU A 251 -17.44 -10.27 0.98
N PRO A 252 -17.20 -8.95 0.90
CA PRO A 252 -17.16 -8.26 -0.37
C PRO A 252 -15.98 -8.71 -1.23
N LYS A 253 -16.19 -8.72 -2.55
CA LYS A 253 -15.11 -8.85 -3.53
C LYS A 253 -14.28 -7.57 -3.59
N VAL A 254 -13.01 -7.73 -3.92
CA VAL A 254 -12.07 -6.60 -4.07
C VAL A 254 -12.10 -6.08 -5.50
N ALA A 255 -11.26 -5.08 -5.82
CA ALA A 255 -11.16 -4.51 -7.17
C ALA A 255 -11.06 -5.60 -8.26
N ASN A 256 -11.66 -5.34 -9.42
CA ASN A 256 -11.78 -6.28 -10.54
C ASN A 256 -12.57 -7.57 -10.21
N CYS A 257 -13.54 -7.49 -9.27
CA CYS A 257 -14.41 -8.60 -8.87
C CYS A 257 -13.65 -9.85 -8.38
N GLN A 258 -12.44 -9.67 -7.84
CA GLN A 258 -11.63 -10.76 -7.33
C GLN A 258 -12.04 -11.15 -5.91
N GLU A 259 -11.85 -12.43 -5.57
CA GLU A 259 -12.06 -12.89 -4.20
C GLU A 259 -10.89 -12.46 -3.29
N PRO A 260 -11.16 -12.00 -2.06
CA PRO A 260 -10.14 -11.51 -1.15
C PRO A 260 -9.27 -12.64 -0.59
N ASN A 261 -8.02 -12.32 -0.25
CA ASN A 261 -7.17 -13.15 0.60
C ASN A 261 -7.37 -12.75 2.06
N THR A 262 -8.24 -13.42 2.79
CA THR A 262 -8.76 -12.92 4.06
C THR A 262 -7.90 -13.29 5.26
N TYR A 263 -7.85 -12.42 6.25
CA TYR A 263 -7.36 -12.74 7.60
C TYR A 263 -8.04 -11.86 8.64
N VAL A 264 -8.09 -12.33 9.89
CA VAL A 264 -8.72 -11.61 11.00
C VAL A 264 -7.65 -11.03 11.92
N LYS A 265 -7.79 -9.77 12.31
CA LYS A 265 -7.03 -9.14 13.40
C LYS A 265 -7.96 -8.97 14.59
N VAL A 266 -7.52 -9.41 15.77
CA VAL A 266 -8.24 -9.24 17.03
C VAL A 266 -7.40 -8.38 17.98
N TYR A 267 -8.04 -7.43 18.64
CA TYR A 267 -7.47 -6.59 19.69
C TYR A 267 -8.39 -6.58 20.91
N LEU A 268 -7.81 -6.33 22.10
CA LEU A 268 -8.56 -6.03 23.31
C LEU A 268 -8.32 -4.56 23.65
N LYS A 269 -9.35 -3.71 23.50
CA LYS A 269 -9.25 -2.27 23.72
C LYS A 269 -9.86 -1.85 25.06
N PRO A 270 -9.31 -0.86 25.78
CA PRO A 270 -8.08 -0.13 25.46
C PRO A 270 -6.82 -1.00 25.59
N ASP A 271 -5.86 -0.85 24.66
CA ASP A 271 -4.57 -1.57 24.66
C ASP A 271 -3.41 -0.58 24.87
N PRO A 272 -3.15 -0.14 26.11
CA PRO A 272 -2.08 0.81 26.38
C PRO A 272 -0.69 0.24 26.05
N THR A 273 -0.50 -1.07 26.27
CA THR A 273 0.79 -1.75 26.06
C THR A 273 1.06 -2.14 24.61
N LYS A 274 0.03 -2.12 23.74
CA LYS A 274 0.08 -2.51 22.32
C LYS A 274 0.48 -3.97 22.12
N LYS A 275 0.14 -4.83 23.07
CA LYS A 275 0.49 -6.27 23.07
C LYS A 275 -0.71 -7.19 22.83
N THR A 276 -1.92 -6.65 22.72
CA THR A 276 -3.16 -7.44 22.55
C THR A 276 -3.44 -7.77 21.09
N LYS A 277 -2.62 -7.34 20.13
CA LYS A 277 -2.83 -7.74 18.74
C LYS A 277 -2.62 -9.24 18.59
N ARG A 278 -3.63 -9.94 18.08
CA ARG A 278 -3.54 -11.30 17.55
C ARG A 278 -4.08 -11.31 16.12
N LYS A 279 -3.66 -12.30 15.34
CA LYS A 279 -4.17 -12.47 13.97
C LYS A 279 -4.18 -13.93 13.55
N THR A 280 -5.07 -14.26 12.63
CA THR A 280 -5.09 -15.55 11.95
C THR A 280 -4.05 -15.60 10.82
N LYS A 281 -3.84 -16.79 10.27
CA LYS A 281 -3.26 -17.00 8.94
C LYS A 281 -4.18 -16.43 7.87
N VAL A 282 -3.60 -16.26 6.68
CA VAL A 282 -4.29 -15.75 5.50
C VAL A 282 -4.92 -16.92 4.74
N VAL A 283 -6.21 -16.83 4.46
CA VAL A 283 -6.96 -17.75 3.58
C VAL A 283 -7.10 -17.07 2.22
N LYS A 284 -6.53 -17.66 1.17
CA LYS A 284 -6.45 -17.00 -0.15
C LYS A 284 -7.76 -17.14 -0.92
N LYS A 285 -8.10 -16.12 -1.72
CA LYS A 285 -9.19 -16.10 -2.72
C LYS A 285 -10.45 -16.79 -2.23
N ASN A 286 -11.10 -16.22 -1.22
CA ASN A 286 -12.32 -16.81 -0.67
C ASN A 286 -13.20 -15.76 0.04
N CYS A 287 -14.45 -15.59 -0.41
CA CYS A 287 -15.45 -14.73 0.24
C CYS A 287 -16.15 -15.41 1.44
N HIS A 288 -15.92 -16.71 1.64
CA HIS A 288 -16.46 -17.57 2.70
C HIS A 288 -15.33 -18.33 3.43
N PRO A 289 -14.32 -17.63 3.98
CA PRO A 289 -13.11 -18.28 4.50
C PRO A 289 -13.37 -19.08 5.78
N SER A 290 -12.64 -20.18 5.92
CA SER A 290 -12.51 -20.95 7.17
C SER A 290 -11.14 -20.69 7.77
N PHE A 291 -11.09 -20.04 8.94
CA PHE A 291 -9.85 -19.75 9.65
C PHE A 291 -9.50 -20.88 10.62
N MET A 292 -10.47 -21.30 11.44
CA MET A 292 -10.31 -22.36 12.45
C MET A 292 -9.08 -22.15 13.36
N GLU A 293 -8.91 -20.92 13.85
CA GLU A 293 -7.74 -20.52 14.63
C GLU A 293 -8.13 -19.98 16.01
N MET A 294 -7.48 -20.51 17.04
CA MET A 294 -7.63 -20.09 18.43
C MET A 294 -6.63 -18.99 18.78
N LEU A 295 -7.13 -17.86 19.28
CA LEU A 295 -6.31 -16.73 19.73
C LEU A 295 -6.38 -16.61 21.26
N GLU A 296 -5.22 -16.67 21.91
CA GLU A 296 -5.11 -16.71 23.38
C GLU A 296 -4.62 -15.38 23.98
N TYR A 297 -5.25 -15.00 25.10
CA TYR A 297 -4.91 -13.87 25.95
C TYR A 297 -4.77 -14.29 27.41
N ARG A 298 -3.53 -14.34 27.92
CA ARG A 298 -3.25 -14.59 29.34
C ARG A 298 -3.37 -13.31 30.15
N MET A 299 -4.57 -13.06 30.68
CA MET A 299 -4.94 -11.91 31.52
C MET A 299 -5.99 -12.37 32.53
N SER A 300 -6.08 -11.69 33.69
CA SER A 300 -7.15 -11.97 34.65
C SER A 300 -8.53 -11.65 34.06
N LEU A 301 -9.57 -12.33 34.54
CA LEU A 301 -10.93 -12.12 34.09
C LEU A 301 -11.37 -10.65 34.27
N ASP A 302 -11.02 -10.02 35.39
CA ASP A 302 -11.35 -8.62 35.69
C ASP A 302 -10.79 -7.67 34.62
N VAL A 303 -9.52 -7.87 34.25
CA VAL A 303 -8.88 -7.09 33.18
C VAL A 303 -9.53 -7.35 31.83
N ILE A 304 -9.98 -8.57 31.54
CA ILE A 304 -10.68 -8.90 30.28
C ILE A 304 -12.06 -8.23 30.24
N LYS A 305 -12.79 -8.22 31.35
CA LYS A 305 -14.13 -7.63 31.47
C LYS A 305 -14.14 -6.13 31.21
N GLU A 306 -13.06 -5.43 31.54
CA GLU A 306 -12.88 -4.00 31.24
C GLU A 306 -12.50 -3.70 29.77
N ARG A 307 -12.47 -4.70 28.89
CA ARG A 307 -12.05 -4.55 27.50
C ARG A 307 -13.20 -4.73 26.52
N THR A 308 -13.05 -4.09 25.37
CA THR A 308 -13.84 -4.34 24.17
C THR A 308 -12.99 -5.17 23.21
N LEU A 309 -13.49 -6.34 22.84
CA LEU A 309 -12.90 -7.12 21.77
C LEU A 309 -13.22 -6.45 20.44
N GLU A 310 -12.19 -6.17 19.64
CA GLU A 310 -12.33 -5.66 18.29
C GLU A 310 -11.77 -6.69 17.30
N ALA A 311 -12.66 -7.32 16.53
CA ALA A 311 -12.30 -8.26 15.47
C ALA A 311 -12.53 -7.59 14.10
N THR A 312 -11.51 -7.58 13.25
CA THR A 312 -11.55 -6.94 11.92
C THR A 312 -11.04 -7.89 10.86
N ILE A 313 -11.74 -7.98 9.73
CA ILE A 313 -11.36 -8.79 8.58
C ILE A 313 -10.72 -7.92 7.50
N TRP A 314 -9.66 -8.44 6.90
CA TRP A 314 -8.83 -7.74 5.93
C TRP A 314 -8.51 -8.62 4.74
N ASN A 315 -8.47 -8.02 3.55
CA ASN A 315 -7.86 -8.61 2.36
C ASN A 315 -6.35 -8.37 2.40
N HIS A 316 -5.57 -9.44 2.38
CA HIS A 316 -4.13 -9.42 2.29
C HIS A 316 -3.68 -9.31 0.83
N ASP A 317 -3.00 -8.22 0.52
CA ASP A 317 -2.32 -8.05 -0.75
C ASP A 317 -0.80 -8.04 -0.53
N THR A 318 -0.06 -8.78 -1.35
CA THR A 318 1.42 -8.82 -1.30
C THR A 318 2.06 -7.66 -2.05
N LEU A 319 1.33 -7.05 -2.98
CA LEU A 319 1.75 -5.97 -3.88
C LEU A 319 1.13 -4.63 -3.48
N GLN A 320 -0.09 -4.65 -2.93
CA GLN A 320 -0.85 -3.48 -2.52
C GLN A 320 -1.04 -3.41 -1.00
N GLU A 321 -1.77 -2.39 -0.53
CA GLU A 321 -2.12 -2.25 0.90
C GLU A 321 -3.27 -3.19 1.25
N ASN A 322 -3.34 -3.66 2.50
CA ASN A 322 -4.41 -4.57 2.86
C ASN A 322 -5.72 -3.77 2.95
N GLU A 323 -6.72 -4.22 2.23
CA GLU A 323 -8.05 -3.61 2.21
C GLU A 323 -8.88 -4.14 3.39
N PHE A 324 -9.73 -3.29 3.96
CA PHE A 324 -10.61 -3.68 5.05
C PHE A 324 -11.95 -4.15 4.54
N LEU A 325 -12.41 -5.27 5.06
CA LEU A 325 -13.62 -5.93 4.59
C LEU A 325 -14.78 -5.83 5.58
N GLY A 326 -14.52 -5.46 6.83
CA GLY A 326 -15.53 -5.34 7.87
C GLY A 326 -15.00 -5.69 9.26
N GLY A 327 -15.76 -5.38 10.30
CA GLY A 327 -15.40 -5.78 11.65
C GLY A 327 -16.53 -5.66 12.66
N ILE A 328 -16.26 -6.10 13.89
CA ILE A 328 -17.17 -6.01 15.03
C ILE A 328 -16.43 -5.56 16.30
N ARG A 329 -17.14 -4.82 17.16
CA ARG A 329 -16.73 -4.49 18.53
C ARG A 329 -17.69 -5.12 19.52
N LEU A 330 -17.16 -5.87 20.48
CA LEU A 330 -17.92 -6.57 21.52
C LEU A 330 -17.41 -6.12 22.90
N PRO A 331 -18.15 -5.28 23.64
CA PRO A 331 -17.85 -4.99 25.03
C PRO A 331 -17.92 -6.28 25.86
N LEU A 332 -16.81 -6.69 26.46
CA LEU A 332 -16.72 -7.98 27.16
C LEU A 332 -17.36 -7.94 28.55
N GLU A 333 -17.53 -6.75 29.13
CA GLU A 333 -18.20 -6.50 30.40
C GLU A 333 -19.56 -7.22 30.48
N ARG A 334 -20.34 -7.14 29.40
CA ARG A 334 -21.74 -7.60 29.30
C ARG A 334 -21.89 -9.09 28.98
N LEU A 335 -20.79 -9.79 28.68
CA LEU A 335 -20.82 -11.18 28.22
C LEU A 335 -20.45 -12.13 29.34
N ASP A 336 -21.23 -13.18 29.59
CA ASP A 336 -20.80 -14.25 30.50
C ASP A 336 -19.74 -15.12 29.82
N LEU A 337 -18.46 -14.86 30.14
CA LEU A 337 -17.32 -15.56 29.56
C LEU A 337 -17.02 -16.89 30.28
N THR A 338 -17.74 -17.23 31.35
CA THR A 338 -17.55 -18.52 32.04
C THR A 338 -18.12 -19.68 31.22
N THR A 339 -19.15 -19.40 30.43
CA THR A 339 -19.70 -20.27 29.40
C THR A 339 -19.12 -19.92 28.03
N GLU A 340 -18.95 -20.93 27.17
CA GLU A 340 -18.53 -20.67 25.80
C GLU A 340 -19.68 -20.05 24.99
N ILE A 341 -19.49 -18.83 24.51
CA ILE A 341 -20.42 -18.13 23.63
C ILE A 341 -20.01 -18.44 22.19
N ILE A 342 -20.90 -19.00 21.36
CA ILE A 342 -20.61 -19.32 19.95
C ILE A 342 -21.69 -18.69 19.08
N GLU A 343 -21.35 -17.62 18.36
CA GLU A 343 -22.35 -16.86 17.61
C GLU A 343 -21.86 -16.36 16.24
N TRP A 344 -22.82 -16.08 15.36
CA TRP A 344 -22.58 -15.33 14.13
C TRP A 344 -22.75 -13.84 14.38
N PHE A 345 -21.70 -13.09 14.10
CA PHE A 345 -21.62 -11.66 14.32
C PHE A 345 -21.66 -10.92 12.98
N SER A 346 -22.59 -9.99 12.83
CA SER A 346 -22.65 -9.14 11.63
C SER A 346 -21.46 -8.17 11.58
N LEU A 347 -20.82 -8.08 10.42
CA LEU A 347 -19.71 -7.17 10.20
C LEU A 347 -20.26 -5.81 9.80
N GLY A 348 -19.85 -4.78 10.52
CA GLY A 348 -20.16 -3.39 10.22
C GLY A 348 -18.92 -2.60 9.83
N SER A 349 -19.16 -1.37 9.38
CA SER A 349 -18.14 -0.34 9.39
C SER A 349 -17.89 0.08 10.84
N ILE A 350 -17.09 -0.70 11.58
CA ILE A 350 -16.68 -0.34 12.95
C ILE A 350 -15.60 0.76 12.95
N ARG A 351 -15.71 1.71 12.01
CA ARG A 351 -14.81 2.83 11.82
C ARG A 351 -15.47 4.13 12.20
#